data_AF-A0A0S7ZFB7-F1
#
_entry.id   AF-A0A0S7ZFB7-F1
#
_cell.length_a   1.000
_cell.length_b   1.000
_cell.length_c   1.000
_cell.angle_alpha   90.00
_cell.angle_beta   90.00
_cell.angle_gamma   90.00
#
_symmetry.space_group_name_H-M   'P 1'
#
loop_
_entity.id
_entity.type
_entity.pdbx_description
1 polymer ?
#
loop_
_entity_poly.entity_id
_entity_poly.type
_entity_poly.pdbx_seq_one_letter_code
_entity_poly.pdbx_strand_id
1 'polypeptide(L)'
;MVVAVMTLMPQTVRAEESGVESRRKELLWHLAGAPAYFFLSLNFHEGSHALAGMALGYEVEAYKPYPHFAKLDDGSEQFVGGAVHLKDPIDSAHLAFISIAPMLTDILVFTAADLSLSYIETDSHAVPFILNAGMLYVWADFVGGLISIFFDHGDLKRFGDESGVPPALTFGVGCALAYVGFVRILDRQKQFILGTRDDATSGRAMIAPLYHRGEAIGLSYSFRF
;
A
#
# COMPACT_ATOMS: atom_id res chain seq x y z
N MET A 1 60.09 -19.81 31.60
CA MET A 1 59.63 -18.54 31.00
C MET A 1 58.74 -18.91 29.82
N VAL A 2 57.41 -18.92 30.02
CA VAL A 2 56.42 -19.28 29.00
C VAL A 2 55.89 -17.97 28.43
N VAL A 3 56.16 -17.72 27.15
CA VAL A 3 55.62 -16.56 26.43
C VAL A 3 54.19 -16.92 26.01
N ALA A 4 53.21 -16.34 26.69
CA ALA A 4 51.82 -16.37 26.26
C ALA A 4 51.68 -15.45 25.04
N VAL A 5 51.66 -16.04 23.84
CA VAL A 5 51.16 -15.37 22.64
C VAL A 5 49.65 -15.31 22.78
N MET A 6 49.14 -14.21 23.36
CA MET A 6 47.75 -13.84 23.22
C MET A 6 47.47 -13.61 21.74
N THR A 7 46.89 -14.61 21.10
CA THR A 7 46.23 -14.49 19.81
C THR A 7 45.04 -13.55 19.97
N LEU A 8 45.30 -12.25 19.76
CA LEU A 8 44.26 -11.28 19.39
C LEU A 8 43.79 -11.65 17.98
N MET A 9 42.98 -12.70 17.88
CA MET A 9 42.13 -12.88 16.72
C MET A 9 40.98 -11.87 16.78
N PRO A 10 40.57 -11.32 15.62
CA PRO A 10 39.79 -10.10 15.54
C PRO A 10 38.34 -10.39 15.94
N GLN A 11 37.93 -9.91 17.11
CA GLN A 11 36.51 -9.93 17.49
C GLN A 11 35.63 -9.10 16.53
N THR A 12 36.23 -8.24 15.71
CA THR A 12 35.54 -7.45 14.68
C THR A 12 34.97 -8.29 13.54
N VAL A 13 35.63 -9.38 13.12
CA VAL A 13 35.17 -10.20 11.97
C VAL A 13 33.95 -11.06 12.33
N ARG A 14 33.87 -11.56 13.58
CA ARG A 14 32.71 -12.35 14.04
C ARG A 14 31.44 -11.52 14.25
N ALA A 15 31.58 -10.24 14.61
CA ALA A 15 30.45 -9.33 14.75
C ALA A 15 29.80 -9.01 13.39
N GLU A 16 30.62 -8.80 12.34
CA GLU A 16 30.13 -8.60 10.96
C GLU A 16 29.41 -9.83 10.41
N GLU A 17 29.95 -11.05 10.60
CA GLU A 17 29.29 -12.27 10.15
C GLU A 17 27.93 -12.49 10.84
N SER A 18 27.81 -12.12 12.12
CA SER A 18 26.54 -12.22 12.86
C SER A 18 25.46 -11.26 12.35
N GLY A 19 25.87 -10.05 11.91
CA GLY A 19 24.97 -9.06 11.34
C GLY A 19 24.49 -9.41 9.94
N VAL A 20 25.37 -9.97 9.11
CA VAL A 20 25.02 -10.42 7.74
C VAL A 20 24.04 -11.58 7.78
N GLU A 21 24.26 -12.57 8.63
CA GLU A 21 23.38 -13.73 8.75
C GLU A 21 22.00 -13.37 9.34
N SER A 22 21.94 -12.41 10.29
CA SER A 22 20.68 -11.87 10.81
C SER A 22 19.87 -11.17 9.71
N ARG A 23 20.50 -10.23 8.98
CA ARG A 23 19.85 -9.50 7.88
C ARG A 23 19.40 -10.44 6.76
N ARG A 24 20.18 -11.48 6.47
CA ARG A 24 19.81 -12.52 5.49
C ARG A 24 18.55 -13.28 5.93
N LYS A 25 18.46 -13.68 7.20
CA LYS A 25 17.28 -14.36 7.74
C LYS A 25 16.06 -13.45 7.72
N GLU A 26 16.20 -12.19 8.08
CA GLU A 26 15.13 -11.18 7.98
C GLU A 26 14.62 -11.03 6.54
N LEU A 27 15.52 -10.86 5.57
CA LEU A 27 15.16 -10.79 4.15
C LEU A 27 14.44 -12.06 3.67
N LEU A 28 14.89 -13.24 4.08
CA LEU A 28 14.23 -14.50 3.75
C LEU A 28 12.83 -14.61 4.34
N TRP A 29 12.61 -14.15 5.58
CA TRP A 29 11.29 -14.12 6.19
C TRP A 29 10.33 -13.19 5.44
N HIS A 30 10.80 -12.03 4.99
CA HIS A 30 9.95 -11.11 4.21
C HIS A 30 9.65 -11.64 2.81
N LEU A 31 10.63 -12.28 2.17
CA LEU A 31 10.39 -12.96 0.89
C LEU A 31 9.40 -14.11 1.05
N ALA A 32 9.50 -14.89 2.12
CA ALA A 32 8.55 -15.96 2.43
C ALA A 32 7.16 -15.41 2.81
N GLY A 33 7.09 -14.21 3.40
CA GLY A 33 5.85 -13.52 3.75
C GLY A 33 5.18 -12.79 2.59
N ALA A 34 5.86 -12.60 1.46
CA ALA A 34 5.35 -11.90 0.27
C ALA A 34 3.95 -12.36 -0.19
N PRO A 35 3.65 -13.67 -0.25
CA PRO A 35 2.30 -14.11 -0.60
C PRO A 35 1.23 -13.60 0.36
N ALA A 36 1.51 -13.59 1.67
CA ALA A 36 0.56 -13.09 2.67
C ALA A 36 0.32 -11.58 2.52
N TYR A 37 1.36 -10.81 2.20
CA TYR A 37 1.22 -9.37 1.92
C TYR A 37 0.37 -9.11 0.69
N PHE A 38 0.57 -9.90 -0.37
CA PHE A 38 -0.24 -9.84 -1.57
C PHE A 38 -1.72 -10.14 -1.29
N PHE A 39 -2.01 -11.23 -0.58
CA PHE A 39 -3.39 -11.56 -0.19
C PHE A 39 -4.03 -10.50 0.70
N LEU A 40 -3.27 -9.90 1.62
CA LEU A 40 -3.77 -8.81 2.45
C LEU A 40 -4.13 -7.57 1.61
N SER A 41 -3.27 -7.20 0.66
CA SER A 41 -3.54 -6.12 -0.30
C SER A 41 -4.83 -6.39 -1.10
N LEU A 42 -4.97 -7.58 -1.66
CA LEU A 42 -6.18 -7.98 -2.38
C LEU A 42 -7.43 -7.94 -1.51
N ASN A 43 -7.32 -8.34 -0.24
CA ASN A 43 -8.44 -8.25 0.69
C ASN A 43 -8.86 -6.81 0.98
N PHE A 44 -7.91 -5.87 1.09
CA PHE A 44 -8.25 -4.46 1.21
C PHE A 44 -8.89 -3.93 -0.06
N HIS A 45 -8.33 -4.28 -1.22
CA HIS A 45 -8.84 -3.88 -2.52
C HIS A 45 -10.27 -4.35 -2.75
N GLU A 46 -10.49 -5.66 -2.80
CA GLU A 46 -11.82 -6.25 -3.03
C GLU A 46 -12.76 -5.94 -1.86
N GLY A 47 -12.26 -5.94 -0.63
CA GLY A 47 -13.05 -5.61 0.55
C GLY A 47 -13.60 -4.19 0.49
N SER A 48 -12.88 -3.25 -0.12
CA SER A 48 -13.36 -1.88 -0.29
C SER A 48 -14.49 -1.76 -1.32
N HIS A 49 -14.46 -2.52 -2.43
CA HIS A 49 -15.59 -2.63 -3.36
C HIS A 49 -16.84 -3.12 -2.63
N ALA A 50 -16.70 -4.22 -1.88
CA ALA A 50 -17.80 -4.82 -1.13
C ALA A 50 -18.36 -3.85 -0.08
N LEU A 51 -17.50 -3.22 0.72
CA LEU A 51 -17.91 -2.28 1.76
C LEU A 51 -18.57 -1.03 1.18
N ALA A 52 -18.06 -0.48 0.08
CA ALA A 52 -18.67 0.65 -0.61
C ALA A 52 -20.07 0.28 -1.12
N GLY A 53 -20.22 -0.89 -1.75
CA GLY A 53 -21.51 -1.40 -2.20
C GLY A 53 -22.50 -1.58 -1.05
N MET A 54 -22.07 -2.21 0.04
CA MET A 54 -22.91 -2.39 1.23
C MET A 54 -23.32 -1.06 1.87
N ALA A 55 -22.41 -0.08 1.92
CA ALA A 55 -22.71 1.25 2.46
C ALA A 55 -23.75 2.00 1.62
N LEU A 56 -23.84 1.69 0.32
CA LEU A 56 -24.84 2.23 -0.61
C LEU A 56 -26.13 1.39 -0.65
N GLY A 57 -26.22 0.32 0.14
CA GLY A 57 -27.41 -0.53 0.27
C GLY A 57 -27.45 -1.74 -0.67
N TYR A 58 -26.36 -2.08 -1.36
CA TYR A 58 -26.28 -3.27 -2.22
C TYR A 58 -25.93 -4.54 -1.43
N GLU A 59 -26.44 -5.67 -1.93
CA GLU A 59 -26.14 -7.01 -1.41
C GLU A 59 -24.89 -7.57 -2.10
N VAL A 60 -23.95 -8.13 -1.32
CA VAL A 60 -22.76 -8.83 -1.83
C VAL A 60 -23.13 -10.30 -2.07
N GLU A 61 -23.25 -10.71 -3.32
CA GLU A 61 -23.58 -12.09 -3.68
C GLU A 61 -22.36 -13.02 -3.66
N ALA A 62 -21.19 -12.49 -4.02
CA ALA A 62 -19.94 -13.23 -3.97
C ALA A 62 -18.77 -12.32 -3.59
N TYR A 63 -17.90 -12.82 -2.72
CA TYR A 63 -16.68 -12.16 -2.29
C TYR A 63 -15.51 -13.14 -2.39
N LYS A 64 -14.62 -12.93 -3.37
CA LYS A 64 -13.49 -13.81 -3.66
C LYS A 64 -12.18 -13.00 -3.68
N PRO A 65 -11.62 -12.65 -2.51
CA PRO A 65 -10.42 -11.82 -2.39
C PRO A 65 -9.14 -12.65 -2.56
N TYR A 66 -9.10 -13.48 -3.58
CA TYR A 66 -8.00 -14.37 -3.89
C TYR A 66 -7.95 -14.65 -5.39
N PRO A 67 -6.76 -14.96 -5.96
CA PRO A 67 -6.66 -15.21 -7.37
C PRO A 67 -7.46 -16.46 -7.79
N HIS A 68 -8.25 -16.33 -8.84
CA HIS A 68 -9.09 -17.41 -9.35
C HIS A 68 -9.43 -17.17 -10.82
N PHE A 69 -10.00 -18.19 -11.48
CA PHE A 69 -10.60 -18.03 -12.80
C PHE A 69 -12.04 -17.53 -12.64
N ALA A 70 -12.35 -16.39 -13.24
CA ALA A 70 -13.69 -15.85 -13.38
C ALA A 70 -14.22 -16.16 -14.78
N LYS A 71 -15.52 -16.48 -14.88
CA LYS A 71 -16.19 -16.63 -16.17
C LYS A 71 -16.69 -15.27 -16.65
N LEU A 72 -16.41 -14.95 -17.90
CA LEU A 72 -16.92 -13.76 -18.58
C LEU A 72 -18.28 -14.05 -19.23
N ASP A 73 -18.98 -13.00 -19.67
CA ASP A 73 -20.31 -13.09 -20.28
C ASP A 73 -20.32 -13.90 -21.59
N ASP A 74 -19.19 -13.94 -22.30
CA ASP A 74 -19.01 -14.75 -23.51
C ASP A 74 -18.70 -16.24 -23.21
N GLY A 75 -18.65 -16.61 -21.92
CA GLY A 75 -18.35 -17.94 -21.44
C GLY A 75 -16.86 -18.28 -21.35
N SER A 76 -15.97 -17.35 -21.74
CA SER A 76 -14.52 -17.52 -21.57
C SER A 76 -14.10 -17.39 -20.10
N GLU A 77 -12.92 -17.91 -19.76
CA GLU A 77 -12.35 -17.80 -18.42
C GLU A 77 -11.17 -16.83 -18.41
N GLN A 78 -11.17 -15.91 -17.45
CA GLN A 78 -10.08 -14.97 -17.20
C GLN A 78 -9.51 -15.21 -15.80
N PHE A 79 -8.19 -15.26 -15.70
CA PHE A 79 -7.53 -15.25 -14.39
C PHE A 79 -7.58 -13.82 -13.82
N VAL A 80 -8.20 -13.67 -12.65
CA VAL A 80 -8.35 -12.40 -11.95
C VAL A 80 -7.67 -12.46 -10.58
N GLY A 81 -7.22 -11.31 -10.08
CA GLY A 81 -6.59 -11.20 -8.75
C GLY A 81 -7.60 -11.33 -7.60
N GLY A 82 -8.83 -10.91 -7.84
CA GLY A 82 -9.95 -10.97 -6.93
C GLY A 82 -11.25 -10.64 -7.66
N ALA A 83 -12.38 -10.80 -6.98
CA ALA A 83 -13.67 -10.34 -7.50
C ALA A 83 -14.68 -10.13 -6.37
N VAL A 84 -15.49 -9.08 -6.53
CA VAL A 84 -16.74 -8.87 -5.79
C VAL A 84 -17.90 -8.85 -6.76
N HIS A 85 -18.94 -9.63 -6.46
CA HIS A 85 -20.21 -9.57 -7.17
C HIS A 85 -21.25 -8.92 -6.26
N LEU A 86 -21.76 -7.78 -6.71
CA LEU A 86 -22.87 -7.07 -6.08
C LEU A 86 -24.13 -7.37 -6.87
N LYS A 87 -25.27 -7.40 -6.18
CA LYS A 87 -26.56 -7.68 -6.80
C LYS A 87 -27.03 -6.52 -7.69
N ASP A 88 -27.31 -6.85 -8.95
CA ASP A 88 -27.83 -5.90 -9.94
C ASP A 88 -29.30 -5.50 -9.73
N PRO A 89 -29.73 -4.32 -10.25
CA PRO A 89 -28.93 -3.33 -10.98
C PRO A 89 -28.27 -2.29 -10.07
N ILE A 90 -27.05 -1.88 -10.41
CA ILE A 90 -26.31 -0.79 -9.76
C ILE A 90 -26.45 0.48 -10.61
N ASP A 91 -26.77 1.62 -10.00
CA ASP A 91 -26.79 2.89 -10.76
C ASP A 91 -25.37 3.40 -11.04
N SER A 92 -25.22 4.16 -12.12
CA SER A 92 -23.93 4.68 -12.58
C SER A 92 -23.16 5.46 -11.53
N ALA A 93 -23.83 6.29 -10.71
CA ALA A 93 -23.14 7.10 -9.71
C ALA A 93 -22.57 6.23 -8.58
N HIS A 94 -23.34 5.24 -8.13
CA HIS A 94 -22.88 4.25 -7.16
C HIS A 94 -21.79 3.35 -7.74
N LEU A 95 -21.91 2.91 -8.99
CA LEU A 95 -20.88 2.12 -9.66
C LEU A 95 -19.57 2.89 -9.75
N ALA A 96 -19.61 4.18 -10.12
CA ALA A 96 -18.42 5.04 -10.10
C ALA A 96 -17.77 5.09 -8.72
N PHE A 97 -18.56 5.28 -7.66
CA PHE A 97 -18.05 5.33 -6.29
C PHE A 97 -17.46 4.00 -5.82
N ILE A 98 -18.14 2.89 -6.10
CA ILE A 98 -17.66 1.54 -5.80
C ILE A 98 -16.34 1.31 -6.53
N SER A 99 -16.26 1.61 -7.83
CA SER A 99 -15.07 1.41 -8.64
C SER A 99 -13.85 2.23 -8.18
N ILE A 100 -14.03 3.42 -7.61
CA ILE A 100 -12.90 4.21 -7.09
C ILE A 100 -12.53 3.86 -5.63
N ALA A 101 -13.38 3.13 -4.91
CA ALA A 101 -13.19 2.82 -3.49
C ALA A 101 -11.86 2.10 -3.16
N PRO A 102 -11.37 1.15 -3.98
CA PRO A 102 -10.06 0.53 -3.75
C PRO A 102 -8.92 1.52 -3.82
N MET A 103 -8.92 2.40 -4.83
CA MET A 103 -7.86 3.39 -4.99
C MET A 103 -7.81 4.36 -3.80
N LEU A 104 -8.97 4.73 -3.26
CA LEU A 104 -9.05 5.55 -2.04
C LEU A 104 -8.54 4.78 -0.82
N THR A 105 -8.89 3.50 -0.71
CA THR A 105 -8.44 2.62 0.38
C THR A 105 -6.93 2.43 0.33
N ASP A 106 -6.36 2.20 -0.86
CA ASP A 106 -4.92 2.07 -1.06
C ASP A 106 -4.18 3.32 -0.63
N ILE A 107 -4.66 4.50 -1.03
CA ILE A 107 -4.07 5.79 -0.59
C ILE A 107 -4.11 5.92 0.93
N LEU A 108 -5.22 5.53 1.57
CA LEU A 108 -5.37 5.60 3.03
C LEU A 108 -4.45 4.62 3.75
N VAL A 109 -4.39 3.35 3.31
CA VAL A 109 -3.51 2.32 3.88
C VAL A 109 -2.05 2.72 3.71
N PHE A 110 -1.66 3.18 2.52
CA PHE A 110 -0.33 3.70 2.23
C PHE A 110 0.06 4.84 3.16
N THR A 111 -0.83 5.83 3.30
CA THR A 111 -0.60 7.00 4.15
C THR A 111 -0.50 6.60 5.62
N ALA A 112 -1.39 5.72 6.09
CA ALA A 112 -1.35 5.22 7.46
C ALA A 112 -0.06 4.44 7.75
N ALA A 113 0.41 3.61 6.81
CA ALA A 113 1.66 2.89 6.93
C ALA A 113 2.86 3.84 6.98
N ASP A 114 2.91 4.83 6.08
CA ASP A 114 3.96 5.85 6.05
C ASP A 114 4.02 6.68 7.33
N LEU A 115 2.86 7.09 7.87
CA LEU A 115 2.80 7.73 9.18
C LEU A 115 3.28 6.78 10.27
N SER A 116 2.82 5.53 10.30
CA SER A 116 3.19 4.55 11.33
C SER A 116 4.71 4.33 11.39
N LEU A 117 5.37 4.23 10.23
CA LEU A 117 6.83 4.12 10.14
C LEU A 117 7.56 5.37 10.67
N SER A 118 6.90 6.52 10.72
CA SER A 118 7.47 7.72 11.35
C SER A 118 7.52 7.63 12.87
N TYR A 119 6.64 6.84 13.49
CA TYR A 119 6.48 6.78 14.95
C TYR A 119 7.04 5.50 15.58
N ILE A 120 7.14 4.41 14.82
CA ILE A 120 7.71 3.15 15.32
C ILE A 120 9.24 3.25 15.44
N GLU A 121 9.81 2.52 16.40
CA GLU A 121 11.26 2.37 16.55
C GLU A 121 11.84 1.61 15.34
N THR A 122 12.94 2.12 14.79
CA THR A 122 13.51 1.64 13.52
C THR A 122 13.99 0.19 13.55
N ASP A 123 14.26 -0.35 14.74
CA ASP A 123 14.66 -1.74 15.01
C ASP A 123 13.48 -2.68 15.30
N SER A 124 12.24 -2.17 15.30
CA SER A 124 11.05 -2.99 15.50
C SER A 124 10.87 -4.01 14.36
N HIS A 125 10.63 -5.27 14.73
CA HIS A 125 10.28 -6.34 13.79
C HIS A 125 9.02 -6.04 12.96
N ALA A 126 8.20 -5.07 13.34
CA ALA A 126 7.02 -4.65 12.58
C ALA A 126 7.35 -3.76 11.36
N VAL A 127 8.48 -3.05 11.37
CA VAL A 127 8.84 -2.08 10.31
C VAL A 127 8.79 -2.69 8.92
N PRO A 128 9.41 -3.85 8.65
CA PRO A 128 9.37 -4.43 7.32
C PRO A 128 7.96 -4.89 6.90
N PHE A 129 7.13 -5.32 7.85
CA PHE A 129 5.74 -5.72 7.56
C PHE A 129 4.92 -4.50 7.13
N ILE A 130 5.04 -3.39 7.85
CA ILE A 130 4.34 -2.15 7.53
C ILE A 130 4.85 -1.58 6.20
N LEU A 131 6.17 -1.60 5.97
CA LEU A 131 6.76 -1.15 4.72
C LEU A 131 6.30 -1.99 3.51
N ASN A 132 6.32 -3.32 3.62
CA ASN A 132 5.94 -4.17 2.50
C ASN A 132 4.42 -4.22 2.32
N ALA A 133 3.68 -4.66 3.34
CA ALA A 133 2.24 -4.87 3.23
C ALA A 133 1.45 -3.56 3.19
N GLY A 134 1.90 -2.54 3.92
CA GLY A 134 1.19 -1.26 4.03
C GLY A 134 1.61 -0.22 2.99
N MET A 135 2.81 -0.32 2.41
CA MET A 135 3.26 0.64 1.38
C MET A 135 3.56 -0.03 0.03
N LEU A 136 4.47 -1.01 -0.03
CA LEU A 136 4.96 -1.54 -1.31
C LEU A 136 3.87 -2.27 -2.10
N TYR A 137 3.17 -3.22 -1.48
CA TYR A 137 2.14 -4.02 -2.16
C TYR A 137 0.92 -3.17 -2.50
N VAL A 138 0.50 -2.29 -1.59
CA VAL A 138 -0.59 -1.33 -1.82
C VAL A 138 -0.25 -0.36 -2.95
N TRP A 139 0.99 0.13 -3.01
CA TRP A 139 1.45 0.96 -4.12
C TRP A 139 1.47 0.19 -5.45
N ALA A 140 1.92 -1.07 -5.44
CA ALA A 140 1.94 -1.91 -6.62
C ALA A 140 0.53 -2.19 -7.14
N ASP A 141 -0.42 -2.43 -6.24
CA ASP A 141 -1.83 -2.62 -6.54
C ASP A 141 -2.47 -1.36 -7.14
N PHE A 142 -2.24 -0.19 -6.52
CA PHE A 142 -2.63 1.11 -7.04
C PHE A 142 -2.08 1.36 -8.46
N VAL A 143 -0.80 1.06 -8.70
CA VAL A 143 -0.18 1.19 -10.04
C VAL A 143 -0.79 0.21 -11.04
N GLY A 144 -1.11 -1.02 -10.62
CA GLY A 144 -1.87 -1.98 -11.44
C GLY A 144 -3.23 -1.42 -11.83
N GLY A 145 -3.95 -0.84 -10.87
CA GLY A 145 -5.21 -0.13 -11.09
C GLY A 145 -5.07 1.02 -12.09
N LEU A 146 -4.01 1.82 -12.00
CA LEU A 146 -3.72 2.89 -12.97
C LEU A 146 -3.51 2.39 -14.39
N ILE A 147 -2.74 1.31 -14.56
CA ILE A 147 -2.54 0.71 -15.88
C ILE A 147 -3.86 0.14 -16.40
N SER A 148 -4.74 -0.32 -15.52
CA SER A 148 -6.04 -0.87 -15.89
C SER A 148 -7.00 0.12 -16.54
N ILE A 149 -6.71 1.43 -16.47
CA ILE A 149 -7.49 2.45 -17.19
C ILE A 149 -7.50 2.21 -18.72
N PHE A 150 -6.53 1.46 -19.24
CA PHE A 150 -6.42 1.12 -20.66
C PHE A 150 -7.08 -0.23 -21.01
N PHE A 151 -7.72 -0.90 -20.05
CA PHE A 151 -8.46 -2.16 -20.26
C PHE A 151 -9.95 -1.95 -19.96
N ASP A 152 -10.82 -2.59 -20.74
CA ASP A 152 -12.27 -2.36 -20.71
C ASP A 152 -12.95 -2.74 -19.37
N HIS A 153 -12.27 -3.52 -18.52
CA HIS A 153 -12.81 -4.00 -17.25
C HIS A 153 -12.13 -3.40 -16.02
N GLY A 154 -11.17 -2.48 -16.19
CA GLY A 154 -10.43 -1.89 -15.08
C GLY A 154 -11.28 -0.92 -14.23
N ASP A 155 -11.02 -0.89 -12.93
CA ASP A 155 -11.77 -0.07 -11.98
C ASP A 155 -11.72 1.42 -12.31
N LEU A 156 -10.54 1.94 -12.65
CA LEU A 156 -10.39 3.34 -13.02
C LEU A 156 -10.99 3.69 -14.38
N LYS A 157 -11.06 2.71 -15.30
CA LYS A 157 -11.78 2.87 -16.56
C LYS A 157 -13.27 3.01 -16.28
N ARG A 158 -13.82 2.09 -15.49
CA ARG A 158 -15.23 2.07 -15.08
C ARG A 158 -15.61 3.35 -14.31
N PHE A 159 -14.77 3.79 -13.37
CA PHE A 159 -14.94 5.08 -12.70
C PHE A 159 -15.00 6.25 -13.70
N GLY A 160 -14.06 6.33 -14.65
CA GLY A 160 -14.01 7.40 -15.64
C GLY A 160 -15.25 7.43 -16.54
N ASP A 161 -15.70 6.26 -17.00
CA ASP A 161 -16.87 6.11 -17.86
C ASP A 161 -18.16 6.55 -17.14
N GLU A 162 -18.36 6.09 -15.90
CA GLU A 162 -19.58 6.34 -15.15
C GLU A 162 -19.64 7.74 -14.52
N SER A 163 -18.49 8.32 -14.16
CA SER A 163 -18.41 9.68 -13.60
C SER A 163 -18.27 10.77 -14.66
N GLY A 164 -17.96 10.41 -15.91
CA GLY A 164 -17.62 11.35 -16.98
C GLY A 164 -16.25 12.03 -16.82
N VAL A 165 -15.41 11.56 -15.90
CA VAL A 165 -14.06 12.09 -15.70
C VAL A 165 -13.15 11.62 -16.84
N PRO A 166 -12.47 12.53 -17.57
CA PRO A 166 -11.60 12.14 -18.68
C PRO A 166 -10.48 11.18 -18.23
N PRO A 167 -10.24 10.06 -18.95
CA PRO A 167 -9.20 9.10 -18.58
C PRO A 167 -7.81 9.72 -18.44
N ALA A 168 -7.48 10.70 -19.28
CA ALA A 168 -6.21 11.43 -19.20
C ALA A 168 -6.02 12.19 -17.88
N LEU A 169 -7.10 12.72 -17.30
CA LEU A 169 -7.06 13.41 -16.00
C LEU A 169 -6.83 12.41 -14.87
N THR A 170 -7.60 11.31 -14.85
CA THR A 170 -7.47 10.23 -13.87
C THR A 170 -6.05 9.63 -13.92
N PHE A 171 -5.55 9.32 -15.11
CA PHE A 171 -4.20 8.80 -15.29
C PHE A 171 -3.12 9.81 -14.86
N GLY A 172 -3.25 11.09 -15.24
CA GLY A 172 -2.30 12.13 -14.86
C GLY A 172 -2.19 12.34 -13.35
N VAL A 173 -3.32 12.45 -12.66
CA VAL A 173 -3.38 12.55 -11.18
C VAL A 173 -2.83 11.29 -10.55
N GLY A 174 -3.23 10.13 -11.05
CA GLY A 174 -2.75 8.84 -10.60
C GLY A 174 -1.23 8.67 -10.71
N CYS A 175 -0.63 9.02 -11.85
CA CYS A 175 0.83 9.01 -12.02
C CYS A 175 1.55 9.93 -11.03
N ALA A 176 0.99 11.10 -10.74
CA ALA A 176 1.57 12.01 -9.74
C ALA A 176 1.54 11.38 -8.34
N LEU A 177 0.43 10.75 -7.94
CA LEU A 177 0.31 10.05 -6.66
C LEU A 177 1.23 8.82 -6.60
N ALA A 178 1.31 8.03 -7.67
CA ALA A 178 2.20 6.88 -7.76
C ALA A 178 3.68 7.30 -7.65
N TYR A 179 4.07 8.43 -8.27
CA TYR A 179 5.41 8.98 -8.13
C TYR A 179 5.71 9.39 -6.68
N VAL A 180 4.79 10.11 -6.03
CA VAL A 180 4.93 10.47 -4.60
C VAL A 180 5.08 9.23 -3.74
N GLY A 181 4.22 8.22 -3.94
CA GLY A 181 4.30 6.95 -3.22
C GLY A 181 5.65 6.25 -3.41
N PHE A 182 6.16 6.19 -4.64
CA PHE A 182 7.46 5.61 -4.95
C PHE A 182 8.60 6.33 -4.21
N VAL A 183 8.62 7.66 -4.22
CA VAL A 183 9.63 8.44 -3.49
C VAL A 183 9.56 8.17 -1.98
N ARG A 184 8.36 8.07 -1.40
CA ARG A 184 8.17 7.75 0.02
C ARG A 184 8.65 6.32 0.35
N ILE A 185 8.38 5.34 -0.49
CA ILE A 185 8.90 3.96 -0.31
C ILE A 185 10.44 3.99 -0.29
N LEU A 186 11.08 4.68 -1.23
CA LEU A 186 12.54 4.78 -1.29
C LEU A 186 13.12 5.46 -0.05
N ASP A 187 12.49 6.53 0.44
CA ASP A 187 12.89 7.20 1.68
C ASP A 187 12.83 6.27 2.89
N ARG A 188 11.71 5.54 3.06
CA ARG A 188 11.54 4.56 4.15
C ARG A 188 12.50 3.37 4.05
N GLN A 189 12.73 2.87 2.84
CA GLN A 189 13.71 1.81 2.61
C GLN A 189 15.13 2.26 2.97
N LYS A 190 15.52 3.49 2.62
CA LYS A 190 16.82 4.05 3.02
C LYS A 190 16.95 4.15 4.53
N GLN A 191 15.95 4.69 5.22
CA GLN A 191 15.93 4.78 6.69
C GLN A 191 16.07 3.40 7.34
N PHE A 192 15.37 2.39 6.80
CA PHE A 192 15.44 1.02 7.29
C PHE A 192 16.79 0.34 7.03
N ILE A 193 17.31 0.40 5.79
CA ILE A 193 18.56 -0.28 5.41
C ILE A 193 19.78 0.38 6.05
N LEU A 194 19.82 1.71 6.08
CA LEU A 194 20.98 2.47 6.56
C LEU A 194 20.93 2.71 8.07
N GLY A 195 19.79 2.48 8.73
CA GLY A 195 19.60 2.77 10.16
C GLY A 195 19.73 4.25 10.50
N THR A 196 19.83 5.12 9.49
CA THR A 196 19.92 6.57 9.66
C THR A 196 18.50 7.12 9.74
N ARG A 197 17.99 7.30 10.96
CA ARG A 197 16.94 8.30 11.18
C ARG A 197 17.65 9.65 11.08
N ASP A 198 17.57 10.29 9.92
CA ASP A 198 17.95 11.70 9.83
C ASP A 198 16.96 12.49 10.68
N ASP A 199 17.31 12.74 11.94
CA ASP A 199 16.53 13.61 12.83
C ASP A 199 16.32 15.01 12.21
N ALA A 200 17.19 15.38 11.27
CA ALA A 200 17.21 16.65 10.54
C ALA A 200 16.18 16.77 9.41
N THR A 201 15.61 15.68 8.89
CA THR A 201 14.55 15.69 7.85
C THR A 201 13.23 15.13 8.36
N SER A 202 12.96 15.27 9.67
CA SER A 202 11.63 15.03 10.23
C SER A 202 10.64 16.07 9.70
N GLY A 203 10.28 15.91 8.42
CA GLY A 203 9.06 16.39 7.80
C GLY A 203 7.89 15.78 8.54
N ARG A 204 7.60 16.31 9.72
CA ARG A 204 6.45 15.93 10.51
C ARG A 204 5.24 16.28 9.66
N ALA A 205 4.50 15.25 9.24
CA ALA A 205 3.13 15.44 8.76
C ALA A 205 2.36 16.06 9.92
N MET A 206 2.06 17.35 9.81
CA MET A 206 1.26 18.05 10.81
C MET A 206 -0.19 17.95 10.34
N ILE A 207 -0.98 17.20 11.10
CA ILE A 207 -2.44 17.22 10.98
C ILE A 207 -2.92 18.21 12.03
N ALA A 208 -3.37 19.38 11.57
CA ALA A 208 -3.92 20.40 12.45
C ALA A 208 -5.41 20.57 12.14
N PRO A 209 -6.30 20.58 13.15
CA PRO A 209 -7.69 20.96 12.94
C PRO A 209 -7.77 22.40 12.42
N LEU A 210 -8.51 22.59 11.34
CA LEU A 210 -8.86 23.90 10.79
C LEU A 210 -10.04 24.44 11.55
N TYR A 211 -9.89 25.62 12.15
CA TYR A 211 -10.96 26.29 12.86
C TYR A 211 -11.46 27.51 12.09
N HIS A 212 -12.77 27.70 12.05
CA HIS A 212 -13.40 28.96 11.68
C HIS A 212 -14.35 29.39 12.80
N ARG A 213 -14.13 30.58 13.36
CA ARG A 213 -14.92 31.13 14.47
C ARG A 213 -15.03 30.22 15.71
N GLY A 214 -13.99 29.42 15.96
CA GLY A 214 -13.93 28.51 17.12
C GLY A 214 -14.53 27.12 16.88
N GLU A 215 -15.12 26.87 15.71
CA GLU A 215 -15.61 25.54 15.32
C GLU A 215 -14.61 24.85 14.40
N ALA A 216 -14.36 23.56 14.63
CA ALA A 216 -13.51 22.76 13.75
C ALA A 216 -14.27 22.49 12.45
N ILE A 217 -13.77 23.05 11.33
CA ILE A 217 -14.39 22.96 10.00
C ILE A 217 -13.65 22.00 9.06
N GLY A 218 -12.52 21.43 9.49
CA GLY A 218 -11.76 20.47 8.69
C GLY A 218 -10.41 20.13 9.29
N LEU A 219 -9.56 19.51 8.47
CA LEU A 219 -8.19 19.17 8.80
C LEU A 219 -7.25 19.81 7.76
N SER A 220 -6.18 20.43 8.22
CA SER A 220 -5.06 20.86 7.39
C SER A 220 -3.96 19.80 7.48
N TYR A 221 -3.42 19.46 6.32
CA TYR A 221 -2.28 18.57 6.19
C TYR A 221 -1.13 19.38 5.62
N SER A 222 -0.01 19.48 6.35
CA SER A 222 1.21 20.06 5.82
C SER A 222 2.33 19.04 5.83
N PHE A 223 2.97 18.86 4.67
CA PHE A 223 4.24 18.16 4.54
C PHE A 223 5.34 19.23 4.53
N ARG A 224 6.28 19.15 5.47
CA ARG A 224 7.56 19.86 5.35
C ARG A 224 8.52 18.91 4.63
N PHE A 225 8.91 19.27 3.42
CA PHE A 225 9.96 18.60 2.66
C PHE A 225 11.32 19.21 3.01
#